data_AF-A0A6N7PIQ9-F1
#
_entry.id   AF-A0A6N7PIQ9-F1
#
_cell.length_a   1.000
_cell.length_b   1.000
_cell.length_c   1.000
_cell.angle_alpha   90.00
_cell.angle_beta   90.00
_cell.angle_gamma   90.00
#
_symmetry.space_group_name_H-M   'P 1'
#
loop_
_entity.id
_entity.type
_entity.pdbx_description
1 polymer ?
#
loop_
_entity_poly.entity_id
_entity_poly.type
_entity_poly.pdbx_seq_one_letter_code
_entity_poly.pdbx_strand_id
1 'polypeptide(L)'
;MTRAGVVLVLVLAACGGGGAQAVITTAPPGDAAKGPGEAGGERIHEAPESQKPNRCAKGGAFPPLLVTPRPATEPDRLPCRARDQATESSIAADLRAQFKPTMQGSTLDVSFGCDGLDQPVARLVYERGAGHGRQLEIVQISRSDPAAAAYDVIGVRASHPFPSKAKAPPFQVARATLPTDAVHAKMPFVRAALHATMRENRPKAKNFGVMGFGSSASVHVLVRLEDAAGRSVEKQYTDAIDSDGQPRYLPLLRADAELRQLVDKLPWQGEPASGEVLRLFEERFLEAMIESAEPGAWWVRGAYLELAGLAGARSLVPSILGVLGAPRPEGPGSDAWEHNQEAALSALVALTRWDPRKDERGAPRPLEAAARDFLTECGKLVSARQ
;
A
#
# COMPACT_ATOMS: atom_id res chain seq x y z
N MET A 1 -8.92 -22.73 48.00
CA MET A 1 -7.81 -21.91 47.46
C MET A 1 -6.70 -22.84 47.04
N THR A 2 -6.63 -23.17 45.76
CA THR A 2 -5.70 -24.17 45.24
C THR A 2 -5.19 -23.66 43.90
N ARG A 3 -3.91 -23.27 43.85
CA ARG A 3 -3.20 -22.89 42.63
C ARG A 3 -2.71 -24.16 41.94
N ALA A 4 -3.21 -24.46 40.75
CA ALA A 4 -2.67 -25.50 39.88
C ALA A 4 -1.65 -24.85 38.93
N GLY A 5 -0.38 -25.21 39.09
CA GLY A 5 0.71 -24.86 38.18
C GLY A 5 0.69 -25.78 36.97
N VAL A 6 0.78 -25.21 35.77
CA VAL A 6 0.91 -25.96 34.52
C VAL A 6 2.41 -26.12 34.23
N VAL A 7 2.85 -27.37 34.14
CA VAL A 7 4.19 -27.77 33.69
C VAL A 7 4.16 -27.89 32.16
N LEU A 8 5.02 -27.13 31.49
CA LEU A 8 5.22 -27.19 30.04
C LEU A 8 6.29 -28.25 29.72
N VAL A 9 5.90 -29.34 29.06
CA VAL A 9 6.81 -30.36 28.54
C VAL A 9 7.15 -30.02 27.09
N LEU A 10 8.41 -29.66 26.84
CA LEU A 10 8.96 -29.52 25.49
C LEU A 10 9.39 -30.90 24.98
N VAL A 11 8.77 -31.36 23.90
CA VAL A 11 9.22 -32.54 23.13
C VAL A 11 9.89 -32.05 21.86
N LEU A 12 11.22 -32.17 21.82
CA LEU A 12 12.04 -31.99 20.61
C LEU A 12 12.10 -33.33 19.86
N ALA A 13 11.51 -33.39 18.68
CA ALA A 13 11.68 -34.49 17.75
C ALA A 13 12.60 -34.06 16.60
N ALA A 14 13.75 -34.73 16.47
CA ALA A 14 14.70 -34.61 15.38
C ALA A 14 14.59 -35.82 14.46
N CYS A 15 14.56 -35.59 13.15
CA CYS A 15 14.84 -36.51 12.03
C CYS A 15 15.23 -35.60 10.85
N GLY A 16 16.28 -35.79 10.03
CA GLY A 16 17.18 -36.92 9.82
C GLY A 16 17.14 -37.36 8.35
N GLY A 17 18.21 -37.10 7.57
CA GLY A 17 18.53 -37.71 6.25
C GLY A 17 17.80 -37.14 5.02
N GLY A 18 18.34 -37.02 3.81
CA GLY A 18 19.56 -37.55 3.17
C GLY A 18 19.24 -37.91 1.70
N GLY A 19 20.16 -37.68 0.75
CA GLY A 19 20.12 -38.18 -0.64
C GLY A 19 20.12 -37.10 -1.74
N ALA A 20 21.26 -36.78 -2.37
CA ALA A 20 21.82 -37.35 -3.62
C ALA A 20 21.10 -36.84 -4.90
N GLN A 21 21.66 -35.84 -5.59
CA GLN A 21 22.54 -35.92 -6.78
C GLN A 21 21.96 -36.67 -7.99
N ALA A 22 21.74 -35.93 -9.08
CA ALA A 22 21.82 -36.43 -10.45
C ALA A 22 22.48 -35.36 -11.34
N VAL A 23 23.67 -35.70 -11.83
CA VAL A 23 24.46 -34.98 -12.84
C VAL A 23 23.99 -35.49 -14.20
N ILE A 24 23.68 -34.58 -15.14
CA ILE A 24 23.54 -34.93 -16.56
C ILE A 24 24.60 -34.16 -17.34
N THR A 25 25.66 -34.87 -17.69
CA THR A 25 26.71 -34.49 -18.63
C THR A 25 26.26 -34.88 -20.04
N THR A 26 26.30 -33.95 -20.98
CA THR A 26 26.34 -34.27 -22.42
C THR A 26 27.50 -33.50 -23.06
N ALA A 27 28.32 -34.24 -23.79
CA ALA A 27 29.50 -33.77 -24.52
C ALA A 27 29.12 -33.35 -25.97
N PRO A 28 29.97 -32.57 -26.66
CA PRO A 28 29.66 -31.94 -27.94
C PRO A 28 30.18 -32.76 -29.14
N PRO A 29 29.70 -32.42 -30.36
CA PRO A 29 30.55 -32.46 -31.55
C PRO A 29 30.38 -31.16 -32.36
N GLY A 30 31.33 -30.66 -33.13
CA GLY A 30 32.65 -31.12 -33.54
C GLY A 30 33.25 -30.06 -34.47
N ASP A 31 34.57 -30.00 -34.53
CA ASP A 31 35.34 -29.11 -35.40
C ASP A 31 35.21 -29.49 -36.88
N ALA A 32 35.11 -28.48 -37.76
CA ALA A 32 35.43 -28.64 -39.18
C ALA A 32 35.99 -27.34 -39.80
N ALA A 33 37.26 -27.45 -40.19
CA ALA A 33 37.94 -26.88 -41.37
C ALA A 33 38.13 -25.36 -41.54
N LYS A 34 39.41 -24.96 -41.42
CA LYS A 34 40.01 -23.74 -41.99
C LYS A 34 40.25 -23.88 -43.50
N GLY A 35 39.95 -22.82 -44.25
CA GLY A 35 40.47 -22.56 -45.60
C GLY A 35 41.06 -21.13 -45.67
N PRO A 36 42.12 -20.88 -46.47
CA PRO A 36 42.82 -19.58 -46.51
C PRO A 36 42.43 -18.69 -47.70
N GLY A 37 42.64 -17.37 -47.57
CA GLY A 37 42.49 -16.34 -48.61
C GLY A 37 41.23 -15.49 -48.41
N GLU A 38 41.21 -14.17 -48.52
CA GLU A 38 42.10 -13.18 -49.14
C GLU A 38 42.00 -11.84 -48.38
N ALA A 39 43.07 -11.06 -48.43
CA ALA A 39 43.14 -9.72 -47.86
C ALA A 39 42.39 -8.72 -48.75
N GLY A 40 41.18 -8.33 -48.34
CA GLY A 40 40.44 -7.19 -48.87
C GLY A 40 40.15 -6.21 -47.73
N GLY A 41 40.72 -5.01 -47.81
CA GLY A 41 40.47 -3.93 -46.86
C GLY A 41 39.06 -3.39 -47.01
N GLU A 42 38.13 -3.98 -46.27
CA GLU A 42 36.75 -3.52 -46.13
C GLU A 42 36.63 -2.80 -44.79
N ARG A 43 36.11 -1.57 -44.77
CA ARG A 43 35.73 -0.89 -43.53
C ARG A 43 34.67 -1.76 -42.88
N ILE A 44 35.09 -2.51 -41.86
CA ILE A 44 34.18 -3.24 -40.98
C ILE A 44 33.30 -2.16 -40.35
N HIS A 45 32.08 -2.02 -40.87
CA HIS A 45 30.98 -1.52 -40.07
C HIS A 45 30.92 -2.47 -38.88
N GLU A 46 31.38 -2.01 -37.71
CA GLU A 46 31.17 -2.68 -36.44
C GLU A 46 29.72 -3.11 -36.42
N ALA A 47 29.50 -4.42 -36.47
CA ALA A 47 28.18 -4.98 -36.30
C ALA A 47 27.64 -4.40 -34.99
N PRO A 48 26.40 -3.86 -34.97
CA PRO A 48 25.86 -3.23 -33.77
C PRO A 48 26.03 -4.22 -32.63
N GLU A 49 26.81 -3.81 -31.64
CA GLU A 49 27.19 -4.58 -30.47
C GLU A 49 25.97 -5.37 -30.03
N SER A 50 26.01 -6.71 -30.16
CA SER A 50 24.84 -7.55 -29.97
C SER A 50 24.26 -7.23 -28.60
N GLN A 51 23.15 -6.48 -28.57
CA GLN A 51 22.67 -5.88 -27.33
C GLN A 51 22.36 -7.03 -26.37
N LYS A 52 23.21 -7.19 -25.35
CA LYS A 52 22.98 -8.19 -24.31
C LYS A 52 21.55 -7.95 -23.79
N PRO A 53 20.71 -9.00 -23.72
CA PRO A 53 19.32 -8.82 -23.33
C PRO A 53 19.25 -8.12 -21.98
N ASN A 54 18.51 -7.01 -21.93
CA ASN A 54 18.40 -6.19 -20.74
C ASN A 54 17.90 -7.05 -19.57
N ARG A 55 18.66 -7.04 -18.46
CA ARG A 55 18.42 -7.94 -17.32
C ARG A 55 17.07 -7.69 -16.64
N CYS A 56 16.54 -6.46 -16.71
CA CYS A 56 15.22 -6.08 -16.19
C CYS A 56 14.06 -6.46 -17.12
N ALA A 57 14.35 -6.80 -18.38
CA ALA A 57 13.37 -7.07 -19.43
C ALA A 57 13.47 -8.49 -20.02
N LYS A 58 13.77 -9.50 -19.18
CA LYS A 58 13.70 -10.90 -19.62
C LYS A 58 12.34 -11.28 -20.22
N GLY A 59 11.27 -10.59 -19.85
CA GLY A 59 9.93 -10.74 -20.43
C GLY A 59 9.51 -9.62 -21.39
N GLY A 60 10.46 -8.92 -22.03
CA GLY A 60 10.18 -7.78 -22.93
C GLY A 60 10.01 -6.43 -22.19
N ALA A 61 9.65 -5.38 -22.93
CA ALA A 61 9.44 -4.04 -22.38
C ALA A 61 8.39 -4.04 -21.25
N PHE A 62 8.52 -3.12 -20.28
CA PHE A 62 7.54 -3.01 -19.19
C PHE A 62 6.16 -2.66 -19.75
N PRO A 63 5.04 -3.20 -19.30
CA PRO A 63 3.73 -2.70 -19.72
C PRO A 63 3.61 -1.19 -19.45
N PRO A 64 2.85 -0.43 -20.26
CA PRO A 64 2.50 0.93 -19.85
C PRO A 64 1.79 0.88 -18.49
N LEU A 65 1.95 1.94 -17.69
CA LEU A 65 1.13 2.09 -16.48
C LEU A 65 -0.34 2.04 -16.89
N LEU A 66 -1.15 1.34 -16.10
CA LEU A 66 -2.60 1.48 -16.21
C LEU A 66 -2.90 2.95 -15.89
N VAL A 67 -3.18 3.73 -16.92
CA VAL A 67 -3.69 5.09 -16.71
C VAL A 67 -5.12 4.90 -16.25
N THR A 68 -5.38 5.14 -14.97
CA THR A 68 -6.75 5.30 -14.49
C THR A 68 -7.37 6.37 -15.35
N PRO A 69 -8.43 6.08 -16.13
CA PRO A 69 -9.02 7.06 -17.03
C PRO A 69 -9.41 8.27 -16.19
N ARG A 70 -8.70 9.39 -16.38
CA ARG A 70 -9.15 10.63 -15.79
C ARG A 70 -10.49 10.94 -16.47
N PRO A 71 -11.60 11.12 -15.73
CA PRO A 71 -12.85 11.51 -16.36
C PRO A 71 -12.57 12.75 -17.22
N ALA A 72 -13.00 12.71 -18.48
CA ALA A 72 -12.70 13.75 -19.47
C ALA A 72 -13.24 15.13 -19.05
N THR A 73 -14.14 15.15 -18.07
CA THR A 73 -14.65 16.35 -17.43
C THR A 73 -14.92 16.02 -15.96
N GLU A 74 -14.49 16.88 -15.04
CA GLU A 74 -14.85 16.76 -13.62
C GLU A 74 -16.38 16.91 -13.52
N PRO A 75 -17.08 15.96 -12.90
CA PRO A 75 -18.54 16.01 -12.82
C PRO A 75 -19.00 17.24 -12.03
N ASP A 76 -20.12 17.83 -12.47
CA ASP A 76 -20.68 19.01 -11.81
C ASP A 76 -20.99 18.73 -10.33
N ARG A 77 -20.66 19.71 -9.48
CA ARG A 77 -20.95 19.65 -8.04
C ARG A 77 -22.46 19.63 -7.83
N LEU A 78 -22.94 18.65 -7.06
CA LEU A 78 -24.33 18.61 -6.64
C LEU A 78 -24.60 19.62 -5.52
N PRO A 79 -25.87 20.07 -5.38
CA PRO A 79 -26.30 20.76 -4.17
C PRO A 79 -26.07 19.87 -2.95
N CYS A 80 -25.81 20.51 -1.81
CA CYS A 80 -25.62 19.80 -0.55
C CYS A 80 -26.86 18.99 -0.20
N ARG A 81 -26.65 17.73 0.17
CA ARG A 81 -27.73 16.88 0.66
C ARG A 81 -28.31 17.42 1.97
N ALA A 82 -29.58 17.09 2.20
CA ALA A 82 -30.22 17.29 3.49
C ALA A 82 -29.41 16.57 4.59
N ARG A 83 -29.15 17.29 5.68
CA ARG A 83 -28.37 16.80 6.81
C ARG A 83 -29.18 15.80 7.62
N ASP A 84 -28.57 14.66 7.93
CA ASP A 84 -29.10 13.72 8.92
C ASP A 84 -28.69 14.18 10.33
N GLN A 85 -29.52 15.04 10.92
CA GLN A 85 -29.23 15.65 12.22
C GLN A 85 -29.04 14.63 13.35
N ALA A 86 -29.74 13.48 13.29
CA ALA A 86 -29.62 12.45 14.33
C ALA A 86 -28.26 11.76 14.25
N THR A 87 -27.85 11.36 13.04
CA THR A 87 -26.54 10.76 12.78
C THR A 87 -25.41 11.73 13.13
N GLU A 88 -25.50 12.99 12.68
CA GLU A 88 -24.51 14.03 12.98
C GLU A 88 -24.40 14.31 14.48
N SER A 89 -25.52 14.39 15.21
CA SER A 89 -25.51 14.60 16.66
C SER A 89 -24.85 13.44 17.40
N SER A 90 -25.12 12.20 16.98
CA SER A 90 -24.48 11.01 17.53
C SER A 90 -22.96 11.02 17.31
N ILE A 91 -22.51 11.34 16.09
CA ILE A 91 -21.07 11.45 15.76
C ILE A 91 -20.43 12.57 16.57
N ALA A 92 -21.07 13.73 16.68
CA ALA A 92 -20.52 14.86 17.43
C ALA A 92 -20.41 14.56 18.94
N ALA A 93 -21.32 13.76 19.49
CA ALA A 93 -21.22 13.29 20.87
C ALA A 93 -20.05 12.32 21.06
N ASP A 94 -19.89 11.35 20.16
CA ASP A 94 -18.79 10.38 20.20
C ASP A 94 -17.42 11.05 20.03
N LEU A 95 -17.27 11.97 19.07
CA LEU A 95 -16.03 12.73 18.86
C LEU A 95 -15.66 13.56 20.09
N ARG A 96 -16.64 14.19 20.76
CA ARG A 96 -16.40 14.91 22.02
C ARG A 96 -16.00 13.99 23.16
N ALA A 97 -16.54 12.77 23.21
CA ALA A 97 -16.21 11.79 24.24
C ALA A 97 -14.79 11.23 24.08
N GLN A 98 -14.32 11.06 22.84
CA GLN A 98 -12.97 10.55 22.55
C GLN A 98 -11.89 11.63 22.60
N PHE A 99 -12.25 12.88 22.35
CA PHE A 99 -11.31 14.00 22.30
C PHE A 99 -10.64 14.27 23.64
N LYS A 100 -9.31 14.33 23.63
CA LYS A 100 -8.48 14.69 24.78
C LYS A 100 -7.91 16.09 24.56
N PRO A 101 -8.32 17.10 25.33
CA PRO A 101 -7.92 18.48 25.06
C PRO A 101 -6.40 18.69 25.21
N THR A 102 -5.81 19.53 24.35
CA THR A 102 -4.39 19.91 24.43
C THR A 102 -4.09 20.76 25.67
N MET A 103 -5.11 21.43 26.19
CA MET A 103 -5.02 22.31 27.36
C MET A 103 -6.26 22.16 28.25
N GLN A 104 -6.04 22.16 29.57
CA GLN A 104 -7.13 22.09 30.54
C GLN A 104 -8.16 23.22 30.31
N GLY A 105 -9.44 22.87 30.30
CA GLY A 105 -10.54 23.82 30.10
C GLY A 105 -10.84 24.15 28.63
N SER A 106 -10.16 23.52 27.67
CA SER A 106 -10.52 23.65 26.26
C SER A 106 -11.85 22.95 25.96
N THR A 107 -12.60 23.49 25.00
CA THR A 107 -13.83 22.89 24.48
C THR A 107 -13.65 22.45 23.04
N LEU A 108 -14.55 21.59 22.55
CA LEU A 108 -14.51 21.09 21.18
C LEU A 108 -15.78 21.49 20.41
N ASP A 109 -15.57 22.26 19.34
CA ASP A 109 -16.58 22.46 18.31
C ASP A 109 -16.49 21.34 17.28
N VAL A 110 -17.64 20.77 16.95
CA VAL A 110 -17.80 19.80 15.87
C VAL A 110 -18.82 20.36 14.90
N SER A 111 -18.44 20.48 13.64
CA SER A 111 -19.32 20.88 12.55
C SER A 111 -19.24 19.88 11.41
N PHE A 112 -20.26 19.87 10.54
CA PHE A 112 -20.33 18.98 9.39
C PHE A 112 -20.43 19.81 8.12
N GLY A 113 -19.56 19.51 7.16
CA GLY A 113 -19.54 20.14 5.85
C GLY A 113 -20.66 19.65 4.93
N CYS A 114 -20.64 20.19 3.71
CA CYS A 114 -21.54 19.79 2.63
C CYS A 114 -21.21 18.39 2.13
N ASP A 115 -22.23 17.55 2.00
CA ASP A 115 -22.14 16.27 1.31
C ASP A 115 -22.74 16.40 -0.10
N GLY A 116 -21.84 16.41 -1.10
CA GLY A 116 -22.17 16.58 -2.51
C GLY A 116 -22.15 15.28 -3.32
N LEU A 117 -22.11 14.12 -2.66
CA LEU A 117 -22.20 12.83 -3.34
C LEU A 117 -23.66 12.42 -3.56
N ASP A 118 -23.96 11.78 -4.67
CA ASP A 118 -25.29 11.24 -4.94
C ASP A 118 -25.58 9.99 -4.08
N GLN A 119 -26.85 9.54 -4.07
CA GLN A 119 -27.14 8.15 -3.83
C GLN A 119 -27.34 7.41 -5.16
N PRO A 120 -26.79 6.19 -5.30
CA PRO A 120 -26.19 5.41 -4.23
C PRO A 120 -24.65 5.28 -4.44
N VAL A 121 -23.85 5.07 -3.38
CA VAL A 121 -22.37 5.00 -3.50
C VAL A 121 -22.01 3.85 -4.44
N ALA A 122 -21.23 4.13 -5.49
CA ALA A 122 -20.86 3.16 -6.52
C ALA A 122 -19.55 2.45 -6.18
N ARG A 123 -18.59 3.19 -5.60
CA ARG A 123 -17.28 2.66 -5.18
C ARG A 123 -16.88 3.24 -3.83
N LEU A 124 -16.39 2.39 -2.96
CA LEU A 124 -15.75 2.73 -1.70
C LEU A 124 -14.37 2.09 -1.70
N VAL A 125 -13.33 2.89 -1.46
CA VAL A 125 -11.98 2.40 -1.19
C VAL A 125 -11.65 2.71 0.26
N TYR A 126 -11.19 1.69 0.97
CA TYR A 126 -10.82 1.76 2.37
C TYR A 126 -9.44 1.16 2.54
N GLU A 127 -8.55 1.93 3.17
CA GLU A 127 -7.24 1.47 3.56
C GLU A 127 -7.07 1.63 5.06
N ARG A 128 -6.41 0.65 5.66
CA ARG A 128 -5.93 0.78 7.03
C ARG A 128 -4.55 0.19 7.17
N GLY A 129 -3.75 0.82 8.01
CA GLY A 129 -2.45 0.33 8.40
C GLY A 129 -2.11 0.68 9.83
N ALA A 130 -1.24 -0.11 10.43
CA ALA A 130 -0.75 0.12 11.79
C ALA A 130 0.65 -0.46 11.98
N GLY A 131 1.35 0.03 13.00
CA GLY A 131 2.56 -0.62 13.50
C GLY A 131 3.81 -0.45 12.62
N HIS A 132 4.04 0.77 12.11
CA HIS A 132 5.24 1.14 11.33
C HIS A 132 5.51 0.22 10.12
N GLY A 133 4.48 -0.03 9.30
CA GLY A 133 4.66 -0.69 7.99
C GLY A 133 4.38 -2.20 7.98
N ARG A 134 4.13 -2.81 9.15
CA ARG A 134 3.90 -4.26 9.22
C ARG A 134 2.53 -4.71 8.72
N GLN A 135 1.59 -3.78 8.63
CA GLN A 135 0.21 -4.06 8.25
C GLN A 135 -0.30 -2.95 7.35
N LEU A 136 -0.77 -3.36 6.18
CA LEU A 136 -1.54 -2.54 5.28
C LEU A 136 -2.61 -3.44 4.65
N GLU A 137 -3.86 -3.00 4.74
CA GLU A 137 -5.03 -3.65 4.18
C GLU A 137 -5.74 -2.63 3.29
N ILE A 138 -5.99 -3.02 2.05
CA ILE A 138 -6.66 -2.22 1.01
C ILE A 138 -7.88 -3.00 0.57
N VAL A 139 -9.06 -2.39 0.69
CA VAL A 139 -10.33 -3.01 0.32
C VAL A 139 -11.10 -2.06 -0.58
N GLN A 140 -11.64 -2.60 -1.66
CA GLN A 140 -12.64 -1.93 -2.48
C GLN A 140 -13.98 -2.64 -2.32
N ILE A 141 -15.02 -1.87 -2.08
CA ILE A 141 -16.42 -2.28 -2.12
C ILE A 141 -17.05 -1.50 -3.27
N SER A 142 -17.46 -2.19 -4.33
CA SER A 142 -17.97 -1.55 -5.54
C SER A 142 -19.18 -2.27 -6.10
N ARG A 143 -20.00 -1.55 -6.85
CA ARG A 143 -21.05 -2.13 -7.69
C ARG A 143 -21.08 -1.40 -9.03
N SER A 144 -21.25 -2.16 -10.09
CA SER A 144 -21.38 -1.59 -11.44
C SER A 144 -22.81 -1.17 -11.77
N ASP A 145 -23.80 -1.87 -11.21
CA ASP A 145 -25.22 -1.58 -11.37
C ASP A 145 -25.80 -1.07 -10.03
N PRO A 146 -26.32 0.18 -9.96
CA PRO A 146 -27.01 0.70 -8.78
C PRO A 146 -28.16 -0.17 -8.28
N ALA A 147 -28.82 -0.92 -9.18
CA ALA A 147 -29.92 -1.83 -8.85
C ALA A 147 -29.46 -3.21 -8.35
N ALA A 148 -28.17 -3.50 -8.34
CA ALA A 148 -27.64 -4.76 -7.84
C ALA A 148 -27.99 -4.97 -6.35
N ALA A 149 -28.38 -6.20 -6.00
CA ALA A 149 -28.72 -6.59 -4.63
C ALA A 149 -27.50 -6.70 -3.70
N ALA A 150 -26.29 -6.67 -4.26
CA ALA A 150 -25.04 -6.77 -3.53
C ALA A 150 -23.95 -5.91 -4.15
N TYR A 151 -22.95 -5.59 -3.34
CA TYR A 151 -21.67 -5.04 -3.75
C TYR A 151 -20.65 -6.16 -3.91
N ASP A 152 -19.81 -6.05 -4.92
CA ASP A 152 -18.59 -6.82 -5.06
C ASP A 152 -17.52 -6.25 -4.11
N VAL A 153 -16.77 -7.15 -3.48
CA VAL A 153 -15.67 -6.80 -2.58
C VAL A 153 -14.41 -7.49 -3.03
N ILE A 154 -13.37 -6.70 -3.22
CA ILE A 154 -12.01 -7.18 -3.46
C ILE A 154 -11.07 -6.51 -2.47
N GLY A 155 -10.00 -7.21 -2.08
CA GLY A 155 -9.00 -6.62 -1.20
C GLY A 155 -7.67 -7.34 -1.22
N VAL A 156 -6.64 -6.63 -0.78
CA VAL A 156 -5.29 -7.15 -0.53
C VAL A 156 -4.84 -6.73 0.86
N ARG A 157 -4.05 -7.57 1.52
CA ARG A 157 -3.35 -7.15 2.73
C ARG A 157 -2.00 -7.82 2.90
N ALA A 158 -1.08 -7.06 3.47
CA ALA A 158 0.12 -7.59 4.07
C ALA A 158 -0.21 -7.99 5.50
N SER A 159 0.00 -9.26 5.83
CA SER A 159 -0.12 -9.76 7.19
C SER A 159 1.26 -10.22 7.64
N HIS A 160 2.07 -9.33 8.19
CA HIS A 160 3.18 -9.80 9.01
C HIS A 160 2.59 -10.57 10.19
N PRO A 161 2.91 -11.87 10.33
CA PRO A 161 2.36 -12.64 11.43
C PRO A 161 2.73 -11.95 12.73
N PHE A 162 1.73 -11.52 13.50
CA PHE A 162 1.95 -11.28 14.91
C PHE A 162 2.55 -12.56 15.52
N PRO A 163 3.38 -12.47 16.57
CA PRO A 163 3.86 -13.65 17.29
C PRO A 163 2.72 -14.61 17.68
N SER A 164 1.52 -14.06 17.93
CA SER A 164 0.30 -14.79 18.25
C SER A 164 -0.41 -15.45 17.06
N LYS A 165 -0.08 -15.10 15.82
CA LYS A 165 -0.66 -15.64 14.57
C LYS A 165 0.42 -16.03 13.56
N ALA A 166 1.43 -16.76 14.01
CA ALA A 166 2.58 -17.23 13.22
C ALA A 166 2.24 -18.02 11.93
N LYS A 167 0.98 -18.44 11.74
CA LYS A 167 0.55 -19.29 10.62
C LYS A 167 -0.16 -18.56 9.48
N ALA A 168 -0.43 -17.24 9.60
CA ALA A 168 -1.03 -16.51 8.49
C ALA A 168 0.00 -16.30 7.38
N PRO A 169 -0.35 -16.49 6.10
CA PRO A 169 0.55 -16.17 5.00
C PRO A 169 0.84 -14.66 5.00
N PRO A 170 2.05 -14.25 4.58
CA PRO A 170 2.47 -12.85 4.60
C PRO A 170 1.62 -11.95 3.69
N PHE A 171 0.92 -12.57 2.73
CA PHE A 171 0.03 -11.92 1.79
C PHE A 171 -1.31 -12.63 1.77
N GLN A 172 -2.39 -11.85 1.73
CA GLN A 172 -3.74 -12.37 1.59
C GLN A 172 -4.57 -11.49 0.66
N VAL A 173 -5.51 -12.12 -0.03
CA VAL A 173 -6.53 -11.45 -0.82
C VAL A 173 -7.92 -11.75 -0.27
N ALA A 174 -8.85 -10.84 -0.50
CA ALA A 174 -10.26 -11.04 -0.26
C ALA A 174 -11.03 -10.92 -1.57
N ARG A 175 -12.01 -11.80 -1.76
CA ARG A 175 -13.02 -11.75 -2.81
C ARG A 175 -14.34 -12.18 -2.19
N ALA A 176 -15.33 -11.30 -2.18
CA ALA A 176 -16.60 -11.54 -1.53
C ALA A 176 -17.69 -10.67 -2.13
N THR A 177 -18.91 -10.85 -1.61
CA THR A 177 -20.03 -9.94 -1.86
C THR A 177 -20.60 -9.46 -0.54
N LEU A 178 -21.06 -8.22 -0.47
CA LEU A 178 -21.77 -7.67 0.68
C LEU A 178 -23.20 -7.30 0.27
N PRO A 179 -24.24 -7.65 1.06
CA PRO A 179 -25.60 -7.21 0.78
C PRO A 179 -25.71 -5.69 0.74
N THR A 180 -26.49 -5.16 -0.21
CA THR A 180 -26.69 -3.71 -0.38
C THR A 180 -27.17 -3.04 0.91
N ASP A 181 -28.11 -3.66 1.64
CA ASP A 181 -28.63 -3.14 2.90
C ASP A 181 -27.55 -3.02 3.98
N ALA A 182 -26.60 -3.96 4.03
CA ALA A 182 -25.51 -3.93 5.00
C ALA A 182 -24.57 -2.74 4.74
N VAL A 183 -24.25 -2.46 3.47
CA VAL A 183 -23.43 -1.30 3.09
C VAL A 183 -24.20 0.00 3.32
N HIS A 184 -25.45 0.06 2.85
CA HIS A 184 -26.32 1.24 2.99
C HIS A 184 -26.54 1.64 4.46
N ALA A 185 -26.68 0.67 5.37
CA ALA A 185 -26.81 0.93 6.80
C ALA A 185 -25.59 1.66 7.40
N LYS A 186 -24.40 1.55 6.79
CA LYS A 186 -23.17 2.21 7.25
C LYS A 186 -22.97 3.60 6.64
N MET A 187 -23.49 3.83 5.43
CA MET A 187 -23.18 5.02 4.66
C MET A 187 -23.54 6.35 5.34
N PRO A 188 -24.66 6.51 6.06
CA PRO A 188 -24.94 7.76 6.78
C PRO A 188 -23.83 8.13 7.76
N PHE A 189 -23.35 7.17 8.53
CA PHE A 189 -22.29 7.39 9.53
C PHE A 189 -20.93 7.65 8.89
N VAL A 190 -20.56 6.86 7.88
CA VAL A 190 -19.28 7.03 7.16
C VAL A 190 -19.25 8.41 6.48
N ARG A 191 -20.30 8.77 5.74
CA ARG A 191 -20.38 10.06 5.04
C ARG A 191 -20.33 11.24 6.00
N ALA A 192 -21.15 11.21 7.07
CA ALA A 192 -21.13 12.27 8.07
C ALA A 192 -19.77 12.39 8.75
N ALA A 193 -19.09 11.28 9.06
CA ALA A 193 -17.75 11.30 9.62
C ALA A 193 -16.71 11.90 8.64
N LEU A 194 -16.80 11.57 7.35
CA LEU A 194 -15.94 12.17 6.32
C LEU A 194 -16.20 13.67 6.14
N HIS A 195 -17.39 14.17 6.46
CA HIS A 195 -17.68 15.61 6.42
C HIS A 195 -17.52 16.32 7.77
N ALA A 196 -17.22 15.60 8.85
CA ALA A 196 -17.00 16.18 10.16
C ALA A 196 -15.66 16.96 10.19
N THR A 197 -15.71 18.13 10.83
CA THR A 197 -14.56 18.98 11.13
C THR A 197 -14.57 19.30 12.61
N MET A 198 -13.40 19.24 13.23
CA MET A 198 -13.21 19.45 14.65
C MET A 198 -12.34 20.69 14.88
N ARG A 199 -12.72 21.51 15.86
CA ARG A 199 -11.91 22.65 16.28
C ARG A 199 -11.87 22.72 17.80
N GLU A 200 -10.67 22.58 18.35
CA GLU A 200 -10.45 22.85 19.77
C GLU A 200 -10.45 24.36 20.01
N ASN A 201 -11.28 24.82 20.94
CA ASN A 201 -11.28 26.19 21.43
C ASN A 201 -10.53 26.24 22.76
N ARG A 202 -9.34 26.83 22.74
CA ARG A 202 -8.51 26.99 23.94
C ARG A 202 -9.06 28.08 24.86
N PRO A 203 -8.93 27.95 26.19
CA PRO A 203 -9.33 28.99 27.12
C PRO A 203 -8.50 30.27 26.88
N LYS A 204 -9.12 31.45 27.10
CA LYS A 204 -8.47 32.75 26.86
C LYS A 204 -7.34 33.08 27.87
N ALA A 205 -7.25 32.38 29.01
CA ALA A 205 -6.32 32.70 30.08
C ALA A 205 -4.98 31.95 29.95
N LYS A 206 -3.87 32.65 30.24
CA LYS A 206 -2.49 32.22 29.95
C LYS A 206 -1.86 31.22 30.92
N ASN A 207 -2.54 30.81 31.99
CA ASN A 207 -1.94 30.03 33.08
C ASN A 207 -2.36 28.55 33.13
N PHE A 208 -2.93 28.02 32.05
CA PHE A 208 -3.30 26.60 31.99
C PHE A 208 -2.16 25.77 31.41
N GLY A 209 -1.77 24.70 32.11
CA GLY A 209 -0.73 23.79 31.68
C GLY A 209 -1.09 23.08 30.38
N VAL A 210 -0.09 22.84 29.53
CA VAL A 210 -0.20 21.99 28.34
C VAL A 210 -0.34 20.54 28.82
N MET A 211 -1.43 19.88 28.44
CA MET A 211 -1.66 18.45 28.69
C MET A 211 -1.63 17.73 27.34
N GLY A 212 -0.44 17.63 26.74
CA GLY A 212 -0.24 16.86 25.53
C GLY A 212 -0.19 15.36 25.85
N PHE A 213 -0.84 14.54 25.02
CA PHE A 213 -0.54 13.12 24.96
C PHE A 213 0.05 12.80 23.58
N GLY A 214 0.97 11.86 23.56
CA GLY A 214 1.50 11.27 22.34
C GLY A 214 1.53 9.76 22.51
N SER A 215 1.16 9.05 21.45
CA SER A 215 1.35 7.61 21.34
C SER A 215 2.39 7.35 20.26
N SER A 216 3.26 6.37 20.48
CA SER A 216 4.11 5.82 19.41
C SER A 216 3.32 4.90 18.45
N ALA A 217 2.01 4.74 18.68
CA ALA A 217 1.13 4.03 17.75
C ALA A 217 0.93 4.89 16.49
N SER A 218 1.58 4.47 15.41
CA SER A 218 1.34 4.98 14.06
C SER A 218 0.11 4.32 13.46
N VAL A 219 -0.79 5.14 12.90
CA VAL A 219 -2.01 4.70 12.25
C VAL A 219 -2.09 5.27 10.84
N HIS A 220 -2.61 4.46 9.92
CA HIS A 220 -3.00 4.88 8.59
C HIS A 220 -4.47 4.53 8.41
N VAL A 221 -5.27 5.49 7.99
CA VAL A 221 -6.63 5.27 7.53
C VAL A 221 -6.87 6.14 6.31
N LEU A 222 -7.35 5.53 5.23
CA LEU A 222 -7.87 6.24 4.07
C LEU A 222 -9.28 5.74 3.78
N VAL A 223 -10.19 6.67 3.50
CA VAL A 223 -11.54 6.36 3.05
C VAL A 223 -11.87 7.26 1.87
N ARG A 224 -12.16 6.65 0.73
CA ARG A 224 -12.68 7.30 -0.47
C ARG A 224 -14.06 6.75 -0.78
N LEU A 225 -15.03 7.64 -0.96
CA LEU A 225 -16.35 7.30 -1.50
C LEU A 225 -16.48 7.95 -2.86
N GLU A 226 -17.07 7.22 -3.81
CA GLU A 226 -17.32 7.67 -5.16
C GLU A 226 -18.74 7.27 -5.58
N ASP A 227 -19.47 8.21 -6.18
CA ASP A 227 -20.82 7.94 -6.71
C ASP A 227 -20.79 7.50 -8.17
N ALA A 228 -21.94 7.15 -8.74
CA ALA A 228 -22.04 6.64 -10.10
C ALA A 228 -21.65 7.67 -11.18
N ALA A 229 -21.60 8.96 -10.84
CA ALA A 229 -21.14 10.02 -11.74
C ALA A 229 -19.63 10.27 -11.64
N GLY A 230 -18.91 9.53 -10.78
CA GLY A 230 -17.49 9.70 -10.53
C GLY A 230 -17.15 10.86 -9.61
N ARG A 231 -18.13 11.48 -8.92
CA ARG A 231 -17.82 12.45 -7.86
C ARG A 231 -17.27 11.69 -6.67
N SER A 232 -16.20 12.21 -6.05
CA SER A 232 -15.55 11.55 -4.93
C SER A 232 -15.34 12.47 -3.73
N VAL A 233 -15.42 11.90 -2.53
CA VAL A 233 -14.85 12.48 -1.30
C VAL A 233 -13.82 11.51 -0.75
N GLU A 234 -12.63 12.02 -0.45
CA GLU A 234 -11.55 11.24 0.15
C GLU A 234 -11.04 11.97 1.38
N LYS A 235 -10.77 11.22 2.44
CA LYS A 235 -9.98 11.68 3.56
C LYS A 235 -8.97 10.61 3.92
N GLN A 236 -7.82 11.07 4.36
CA GLN A 236 -6.74 10.22 4.83
C GLN A 236 -6.03 10.81 6.03
N TYR A 237 -5.43 9.94 6.83
CA TYR A 237 -4.53 10.30 7.90
C TYR A 237 -3.45 9.23 8.03
N THR A 238 -2.20 9.68 8.10
CA THR A 238 -1.03 8.83 8.33
C THR A 238 -0.09 9.54 9.29
N ASP A 239 -0.11 9.18 10.56
CA ASP A 239 0.88 9.66 11.52
C ASP A 239 0.75 8.89 12.86
N ALA A 240 1.57 9.27 13.82
CA ALA A 240 1.36 8.99 15.23
C ALA A 240 0.02 9.57 15.73
N ILE A 241 -0.57 8.90 16.72
CA ILE A 241 -1.75 9.39 17.44
C ILE A 241 -1.27 10.33 18.54
N ASP A 242 -1.52 11.62 18.39
CA ASP A 242 -1.22 12.65 19.39
C ASP A 242 -2.39 13.61 19.61
N SER A 243 -2.21 14.58 20.52
CA SER A 243 -3.23 15.57 20.82
C SER A 243 -3.53 16.51 19.64
N ASP A 244 -2.52 16.92 18.87
CA ASP A 244 -2.63 17.94 17.83
C ASP A 244 -3.25 17.40 16.53
N GLY A 245 -3.04 16.10 16.24
CA GLY A 245 -3.60 15.40 15.10
C GLY A 245 -5.07 15.00 15.25
N GLN A 246 -5.63 15.04 16.48
CA GLN A 246 -7.00 14.59 16.78
C GLN A 246 -8.08 15.13 15.83
N PRO A 247 -8.10 16.43 15.48
CA PRO A 247 -9.11 16.96 14.58
C PRO A 247 -9.11 16.32 13.19
N ARG A 248 -7.96 15.76 12.77
CA ARG A 248 -7.78 15.10 11.48
C ARG A 248 -8.12 13.62 11.56
N TYR A 249 -7.64 12.90 12.59
CA TYR A 249 -7.81 11.44 12.64
C TYR A 249 -9.08 10.95 13.34
N LEU A 250 -9.64 11.65 14.34
CA LEU A 250 -10.81 11.14 15.07
C LEU A 250 -12.04 10.94 14.17
N PRO A 251 -12.38 11.86 13.25
CA PRO A 251 -13.44 11.62 12.27
C PRO A 251 -13.17 10.39 11.38
N LEU A 252 -11.91 10.18 10.99
CA LEU A 252 -11.52 9.02 10.20
C LEU A 252 -11.60 7.71 11.00
N LEU A 253 -11.20 7.70 12.27
CA LEU A 253 -11.36 6.55 13.16
C LEU A 253 -12.84 6.22 13.41
N ARG A 254 -13.72 7.23 13.42
CA ARG A 254 -15.17 7.00 13.47
C ARG A 254 -15.67 6.30 12.21
N ALA A 255 -15.21 6.71 11.04
CA ALA A 255 -15.54 6.07 9.76
C ALA A 255 -14.98 4.63 9.70
N ASP A 256 -13.71 4.46 10.09
CA ASP A 256 -13.02 3.17 10.25
C ASP A 256 -13.86 2.19 11.08
N ALA A 257 -14.35 2.62 12.25
CA ALA A 257 -15.15 1.76 13.13
C ALA A 257 -16.44 1.21 12.49
N GLU A 258 -17.07 1.95 11.56
CA GLU A 258 -18.22 1.42 10.80
C GLU A 258 -17.79 0.46 9.70
N LEU A 259 -16.75 0.82 8.95
CA LEU A 259 -16.26 0.01 7.83
C LEU A 259 -15.68 -1.32 8.30
N ARG A 260 -15.02 -1.34 9.45
CA ARG A 260 -14.52 -2.55 10.08
C ARG A 260 -15.59 -3.59 10.37
N GLN A 261 -16.83 -3.17 10.63
CA GLN A 261 -17.94 -4.11 10.85
C GLN A 261 -18.31 -4.90 9.58
N LEU A 262 -17.95 -4.37 8.41
CA LEU A 262 -18.05 -5.04 7.10
C LEU A 262 -16.76 -5.80 6.77
N VAL A 263 -15.61 -5.14 6.92
CA VAL A 263 -14.30 -5.61 6.43
C VAL A 263 -13.66 -6.69 7.31
N ASP A 264 -13.79 -6.61 8.64
CA ASP A 264 -13.15 -7.58 9.55
C ASP A 264 -13.74 -9.01 9.40
N LYS A 265 -14.89 -9.14 8.72
CA LYS A 265 -15.58 -10.41 8.46
C LYS A 265 -15.27 -11.01 7.09
N LEU A 266 -14.47 -10.35 6.25
CA LEU A 266 -14.19 -10.84 4.91
C LEU A 266 -13.36 -12.14 4.95
N PRO A 267 -13.60 -13.07 3.99
CA PRO A 267 -12.80 -14.28 3.86
C PRO A 267 -11.45 -13.96 3.22
N TRP A 268 -10.39 -13.92 4.02
CA TRP A 268 -9.02 -13.67 3.57
C TRP A 268 -8.29 -14.96 3.24
N GLN A 269 -7.74 -15.06 2.03
CA GLN A 269 -7.11 -16.27 1.49
C GLN A 269 -5.67 -16.01 1.08
N GLY A 270 -4.78 -16.99 1.30
CA GLY A 270 -3.37 -16.92 0.90
C GLY A 270 -3.13 -17.33 -0.55
N GLU A 271 -3.73 -16.62 -1.49
CA GLU A 271 -3.55 -16.85 -2.93
C GLU A 271 -2.85 -15.64 -3.60
N PRO A 272 -2.23 -15.80 -4.79
CA PRO A 272 -1.65 -14.68 -5.52
C PRO A 272 -2.70 -13.65 -5.96
N ALA A 273 -2.31 -12.38 -6.03
CA ALA A 273 -3.14 -11.34 -6.63
C ALA A 273 -3.37 -11.60 -8.12
N SER A 274 -4.60 -11.39 -8.60
CA SER A 274 -4.96 -11.55 -10.01
C SER A 274 -6.16 -10.70 -10.40
N GLY A 275 -6.27 -10.39 -11.70
CA GLY A 275 -7.41 -9.66 -12.26
C GLY A 275 -7.64 -8.31 -11.57
N GLU A 276 -8.86 -8.08 -11.09
CA GLU A 276 -9.24 -6.81 -10.47
C GLU A 276 -8.51 -6.49 -9.16
N VAL A 277 -8.05 -7.51 -8.43
CA VAL A 277 -7.26 -7.32 -7.20
C VAL A 277 -5.89 -6.73 -7.52
N LEU A 278 -5.27 -7.20 -8.60
CA LEU A 278 -4.01 -6.66 -9.10
C LEU A 278 -4.20 -5.20 -9.55
N ARG A 279 -5.26 -4.93 -10.32
CA ARG A 279 -5.61 -3.56 -10.76
C ARG A 279 -5.86 -2.62 -9.57
N LEU A 280 -6.63 -3.05 -8.58
CA LEU A 280 -6.85 -2.28 -7.35
C LEU A 280 -5.52 -1.91 -6.69
N PHE A 281 -4.64 -2.89 -6.51
CA PHE A 281 -3.34 -2.63 -5.89
C PHE A 281 -2.48 -1.67 -6.72
N GLU A 282 -2.43 -1.83 -8.04
CA GLU A 282 -1.66 -0.94 -8.92
C GLU A 282 -2.17 0.50 -8.86
N GLU A 283 -3.49 0.72 -8.93
CA GLU A 283 -4.11 2.04 -8.81
C GLU A 283 -3.71 2.71 -7.48
N ARG A 284 -3.89 1.99 -6.37
CA ARG A 284 -3.61 2.53 -5.02
C ARG A 284 -2.13 2.71 -4.76
N PHE A 285 -1.28 1.83 -5.28
CA PHE A 285 0.17 1.99 -5.19
C PHE A 285 0.62 3.29 -5.85
N LEU A 286 0.12 3.60 -7.06
CA LEU A 286 0.53 4.80 -7.78
C LEU A 286 0.05 6.09 -7.09
N GLU A 287 -1.18 6.12 -6.61
CA GLU A 287 -1.71 7.24 -5.82
C GLU A 287 -0.89 7.42 -4.52
N ALA A 288 -0.66 6.33 -3.78
CA ALA A 288 0.10 6.37 -2.55
C ALA A 288 1.56 6.78 -2.75
N MET A 289 2.22 6.45 -3.86
CA MET A 289 3.60 6.88 -4.10
C MET A 289 3.74 8.40 -4.25
N ILE A 290 2.71 9.07 -4.78
CA ILE A 290 2.66 10.54 -4.88
C ILE A 290 2.44 11.15 -3.50
N GLU A 291 1.49 10.63 -2.73
CA GLU A 291 1.04 11.22 -1.47
C GLU A 291 1.96 10.91 -0.28
N SER A 292 2.56 9.71 -0.25
CA SER A 292 3.45 9.26 0.84
C SER A 292 4.83 9.92 0.86
N ALA A 293 5.03 11.00 0.09
CA ALA A 293 6.26 11.79 0.13
C ALA A 293 6.42 12.57 1.43
N GLU A 294 5.37 12.67 2.25
CA GLU A 294 5.43 13.29 3.57
C GLU A 294 6.28 12.48 4.56
N PRO A 295 7.16 13.12 5.35
CA PRO A 295 8.07 12.43 6.29
C PRO A 295 7.39 11.49 7.29
N GLY A 296 6.15 11.76 7.72
CA GLY A 296 5.40 10.93 8.68
C GLY A 296 4.79 9.66 8.07
N ALA A 297 4.70 9.59 6.74
CA ALA A 297 4.03 8.50 6.01
C ALA A 297 5.01 7.45 5.43
N TRP A 298 6.30 7.52 5.78
CA TRP A 298 7.35 6.67 5.21
C TRP A 298 7.06 5.17 5.34
N TRP A 299 6.38 4.75 6.41
CA TRP A 299 6.10 3.34 6.68
C TRP A 299 4.92 2.81 5.86
N VAL A 300 3.98 3.68 5.45
CA VAL A 300 2.90 3.33 4.52
C VAL A 300 3.52 3.06 3.15
N ARG A 301 4.44 3.92 2.71
CA ARG A 301 5.24 3.69 1.50
C ARG A 301 5.98 2.36 1.56
N GLY A 302 6.64 2.07 2.67
CA GLY A 302 7.34 0.78 2.88
C GLY A 302 6.39 -0.40 2.69
N ALA A 303 5.21 -0.36 3.33
CA ALA A 303 4.20 -1.41 3.19
C ALA A 303 3.68 -1.57 1.75
N TYR A 304 3.49 -0.46 1.02
CA TYR A 304 3.14 -0.50 -0.40
C TYR A 304 4.25 -1.13 -1.26
N LEU A 305 5.51 -0.82 -0.99
CA LEU A 305 6.65 -1.41 -1.69
C LEU A 305 6.77 -2.90 -1.40
N GLU A 306 6.61 -3.32 -0.15
CA GLU A 306 6.57 -4.74 0.22
C GLU A 306 5.43 -5.48 -0.50
N LEU A 307 4.23 -4.90 -0.51
CA LEU A 307 3.10 -5.44 -1.25
C LEU A 307 3.35 -5.49 -2.75
N ALA A 308 4.10 -4.55 -3.33
CA ALA A 308 4.39 -4.56 -4.76
C ALA A 308 5.21 -5.79 -5.20
N GLY A 309 6.03 -6.36 -4.31
CA GLY A 309 6.71 -7.63 -4.58
C GLY A 309 5.78 -8.86 -4.59
N LEU A 310 4.59 -8.76 -3.98
CA LEU A 310 3.64 -9.87 -3.78
C LEU A 310 2.41 -9.75 -4.70
N ALA A 311 1.96 -8.52 -4.93
CA ALA A 311 0.72 -8.16 -5.59
C ALA A 311 0.91 -7.11 -6.70
N GLY A 312 2.14 -6.71 -7.03
CA GLY A 312 2.41 -5.75 -8.10
C GLY A 312 2.62 -6.42 -9.46
N ALA A 313 2.55 -5.61 -10.53
CA ALA A 313 2.96 -6.02 -11.86
C ALA A 313 4.19 -5.24 -12.34
N ARG A 314 4.77 -5.71 -13.47
CA ARG A 314 5.95 -5.09 -14.10
C ARG A 314 5.72 -3.66 -14.56
N SER A 315 4.46 -3.24 -14.69
CA SER A 315 4.02 -1.85 -14.92
C SER A 315 4.53 -0.91 -13.82
N LEU A 316 4.67 -1.36 -12.58
CA LEU A 316 5.06 -0.53 -11.42
C LEU A 316 6.57 -0.25 -11.33
N VAL A 317 7.39 -0.96 -12.11
CA VAL A 317 8.85 -0.84 -12.07
C VAL A 317 9.33 0.61 -12.22
N PRO A 318 8.83 1.43 -13.18
CA PRO A 318 9.25 2.82 -13.30
C PRO A 318 8.99 3.64 -12.02
N SER A 319 7.84 3.48 -11.38
CA SER A 319 7.49 4.18 -10.14
C SER A 319 8.40 3.76 -8.98
N ILE A 320 8.72 2.45 -8.87
CA ILE A 320 9.63 1.93 -7.84
C ILE A 320 11.07 2.42 -8.08
N LEU A 321 11.52 2.53 -9.33
CA LEU A 321 12.82 3.13 -9.65
C LEU A 321 12.88 4.61 -9.23
N GLY A 322 11.78 5.35 -9.30
CA GLY A 322 11.70 6.71 -8.79
C GLY A 322 12.00 6.80 -7.29
N VAL A 323 11.50 5.84 -6.49
CA VAL A 323 11.84 5.74 -5.06
C VAL A 323 13.31 5.39 -4.87
N LEU A 324 13.82 4.43 -5.65
CA LEU A 324 15.21 3.98 -5.57
C LEU A 324 16.23 5.07 -5.95
N GLY A 325 15.84 5.98 -6.85
CA GLY A 325 16.66 7.13 -7.26
C GLY A 325 16.58 8.34 -6.32
N ALA A 326 15.73 8.30 -5.29
CA ALA A 326 15.58 9.41 -4.37
C ALA A 326 16.85 9.63 -3.54
N PRO A 327 17.34 10.88 -3.40
CA PRO A 327 18.55 11.17 -2.65
C PRO A 327 18.37 10.79 -1.17
N ARG A 328 19.46 10.30 -0.56
CA ARG A 328 19.48 10.04 0.89
C ARG A 328 19.35 11.36 1.64
N PRO A 329 18.40 11.48 2.59
CA PRO A 329 18.28 12.70 3.39
C PRO A 329 19.47 12.85 4.35
N GLU A 330 19.90 14.09 4.56
CA GLU A 330 20.87 14.43 5.61
C GLU A 330 20.13 14.60 6.94
N GLY A 331 20.40 13.72 7.92
CA GLY A 331 19.85 13.82 9.27
C GLY A 331 18.61 12.94 9.52
N PRO A 332 17.62 13.42 10.31
CA PRO A 332 16.43 12.64 10.66
C PRO A 332 15.71 12.11 9.41
N GLY A 333 15.38 10.82 9.41
CA GLY A 333 14.74 10.14 8.27
C GLY A 333 15.67 9.26 7.43
N SER A 334 16.98 9.19 7.73
CA SER A 334 17.88 8.23 7.07
C SER A 334 17.40 6.78 7.21
N ASP A 335 16.94 6.36 8.39
CA ASP A 335 16.47 4.98 8.63
C ASP A 335 15.18 4.69 7.83
N ALA A 336 14.27 5.67 7.78
CA ALA A 336 13.05 5.59 7.00
C ALA A 336 13.32 5.52 5.48
N TRP A 337 14.34 6.25 5.02
CA TRP A 337 14.82 6.16 3.65
C TRP A 337 15.41 4.78 3.37
N GLU A 338 16.30 4.28 4.23
CA GLU A 338 16.96 2.98 4.06
C GLU A 338 15.94 1.83 4.01
N HIS A 339 14.95 1.84 4.91
CA HIS A 339 13.86 0.87 4.89
C HIS A 339 13.06 0.88 3.56
N ASN A 340 12.74 2.07 3.05
CA ASN A 340 12.06 2.20 1.76
C ASN A 340 12.94 1.74 0.59
N GLN A 341 14.26 1.95 0.64
CA GLN A 341 15.18 1.42 -0.38
C GLN A 341 15.24 -0.11 -0.35
N GLU A 342 15.29 -0.73 0.83
CA GLU A 342 15.27 -2.19 0.99
C GLU A 342 13.99 -2.81 0.45
N ALA A 343 12.84 -2.21 0.77
CA ALA A 343 11.54 -2.63 0.27
C ALA A 343 11.44 -2.46 -1.25
N ALA A 344 11.89 -1.32 -1.80
CA ALA A 344 11.92 -1.06 -3.23
C ALA A 344 12.79 -2.07 -3.99
N LEU A 345 14.00 -2.35 -3.50
CA LEU A 345 14.86 -3.37 -4.09
C LEU A 345 14.20 -4.75 -4.07
N SER A 346 13.62 -5.14 -2.94
CA SER A 346 12.95 -6.44 -2.81
C SER A 346 11.78 -6.56 -3.80
N ALA A 347 11.00 -5.51 -3.98
CA ALA A 347 9.94 -5.44 -4.97
C ALA A 347 10.49 -5.57 -6.40
N LEU A 348 11.55 -4.83 -6.75
CA LEU A 348 12.17 -4.92 -8.08
C LEU A 348 12.72 -6.32 -8.37
N VAL A 349 13.35 -6.97 -7.40
CA VAL A 349 13.81 -8.36 -7.56
C VAL A 349 12.64 -9.29 -7.85
N ALA A 350 11.53 -9.15 -7.11
CA ALA A 350 10.34 -9.97 -7.32
C ALA A 350 9.72 -9.75 -8.71
N LEU A 351 9.61 -8.49 -9.15
CA LEU A 351 8.98 -8.10 -10.42
C LEU A 351 9.85 -8.38 -11.66
N THR A 352 11.18 -8.26 -11.54
CA THR A 352 12.11 -8.44 -12.67
C THR A 352 12.77 -9.82 -12.71
N ARG A 353 12.73 -10.57 -11.59
CA ARG A 353 13.47 -11.82 -11.40
C ARG A 353 14.99 -11.69 -11.56
N TRP A 354 15.51 -10.48 -11.36
CA TRP A 354 16.94 -10.18 -11.34
C TRP A 354 17.33 -9.66 -9.95
N ASP A 355 18.36 -10.25 -9.34
CA ASP A 355 18.82 -9.88 -8.00
C ASP A 355 20.27 -9.35 -8.03
N PRO A 356 20.49 -8.03 -8.14
CA PRO A 356 21.83 -7.44 -8.11
C PRO A 356 22.40 -7.31 -6.68
N ARG A 357 21.66 -7.71 -5.63
CA ARG A 357 22.15 -7.69 -4.24
C ARG A 357 23.17 -8.80 -3.98
N LYS A 358 23.34 -9.72 -4.93
CA LYS A 358 24.34 -10.78 -4.89
C LYS A 358 25.29 -10.62 -6.08
N ASP A 359 26.58 -10.85 -5.85
CA ASP A 359 27.55 -10.95 -6.94
C ASP A 359 27.44 -12.30 -7.68
N GLU A 360 28.28 -12.52 -8.68
CA GLU A 360 28.31 -13.77 -9.47
C GLU A 360 28.64 -15.01 -8.63
N ARG A 361 29.24 -14.82 -7.46
CA ARG A 361 29.59 -15.88 -6.49
C ARG A 361 28.53 -16.04 -5.40
N GLY A 362 27.45 -15.25 -5.44
CA GLY A 362 26.37 -15.26 -4.45
C GLY A 362 26.65 -14.44 -3.19
N ALA A 363 27.77 -13.72 -3.10
CA ALA A 363 28.11 -12.91 -1.94
C ALA A 363 27.25 -11.63 -1.88
N PRO A 364 26.82 -11.19 -0.68
CA PRO A 364 25.98 -10.01 -0.53
C PRO A 364 26.74 -8.75 -0.96
N ARG A 365 26.03 -7.82 -1.60
CA ARG A 365 26.54 -6.51 -2.02
C ARG A 365 25.84 -5.38 -1.24
N PRO A 366 26.50 -4.21 -1.08
CA PRO A 366 25.86 -3.04 -0.48
C PRO A 366 24.58 -2.64 -1.22
N LEU A 367 23.59 -2.18 -0.46
CA LEU A 367 22.29 -1.79 -0.97
C LEU A 367 22.40 -0.71 -2.06
N GLU A 368 23.26 0.28 -1.85
CA GLU A 368 23.47 1.38 -2.80
C GLU A 368 24.09 0.90 -4.12
N ALA A 369 24.91 -0.16 -4.08
CA ALA A 369 25.47 -0.75 -5.29
C ALA A 369 24.38 -1.47 -6.10
N ALA A 370 23.54 -2.26 -5.43
CA ALA A 370 22.40 -2.92 -6.07
C ALA A 370 21.39 -1.91 -6.64
N ALA A 371 21.15 -0.81 -5.92
CA ALA A 371 20.28 0.28 -6.35
C ALA A 371 20.77 0.94 -7.64
N ARG A 372 22.06 1.30 -7.72
CA ARG A 372 22.67 1.86 -8.93
C ARG A 372 22.57 0.92 -10.14
N ASP A 373 22.74 -0.38 -9.94
CA ASP A 373 22.62 -1.36 -11.01
C ASP A 373 21.19 -1.40 -11.57
N PHE A 374 20.18 -1.38 -10.71
CA PHE A 374 18.77 -1.29 -11.14
C PHE A 374 18.46 0.00 -11.89
N LEU A 375 18.89 1.15 -11.37
CA LEU A 375 18.70 2.45 -12.03
C LEU A 375 19.35 2.47 -13.41
N THR A 376 20.57 1.94 -13.52
CA THR A 376 21.32 1.89 -14.79
C THR A 376 20.67 0.94 -15.79
N GLU A 377 20.31 -0.27 -15.38
CA GLU A 377 19.79 -1.29 -16.29
C GLU A 377 18.31 -1.06 -16.63
N CYS A 378 17.47 -0.84 -15.63
CA CYS A 378 16.04 -0.66 -15.87
C CYS A 378 15.69 0.76 -16.36
N GLY A 379 16.47 1.78 -15.98
CA GLY A 379 16.24 3.17 -16.41
C GLY A 379 16.39 3.38 -17.92
N LYS A 380 17.23 2.57 -18.58
CA LYS A 380 17.33 2.52 -20.05
C LYS A 380 15.98 2.23 -20.73
N LEU A 381 15.16 1.38 -20.11
CA LEU A 381 13.85 0.97 -20.65
C LEU A 381 12.77 2.02 -20.42
N VAL A 382 12.91 2.82 -19.37
CA VAL A 382 11.98 3.93 -19.06
C VAL A 382 12.22 5.09 -20.02
N SER A 383 13.48 5.43 -20.26
CA SER A 383 13.87 6.56 -21.12
C SER A 383 13.54 6.33 -22.60
N ALA A 384 13.53 5.08 -23.07
CA ALA A 384 13.21 4.73 -24.46
C ALA A 384 11.72 4.92 -24.86
N ARG A 385 10.88 5.41 -23.94
CA ARG A 385 9.43 5.61 -24.14
C ARG A 385 8.97 7.05 -24.08
N GLN A 386 9.85 7.95 -23.61
CA GLN A 386 9.67 9.39 -23.73
C GLN A 386 10.18 9.82 -25.10
#